data_AF-A0A1D8KCV5-F1
#
_entry.id   AF-A0A1D8KCV5-F1
#
_cell.length_a   1.000
_cell.length_b   1.000
_cell.length_c   1.000
_cell.angle_alpha   90.00
_cell.angle_beta   90.00
_cell.angle_gamma   90.00
#
_symmetry.space_group_name_H-M   'P 1'
#
loop_
_entity.id
_entity.type
_entity.pdbx_description
1 polymer ?
#
loop_
_entity_poly.entity_id
_entity_poly.type
_entity_poly.pdbx_seq_one_letter_code
_entity_poly.pdbx_strand_id
1 'polypeptide(L)'
;MENSIQLSGPSRIRQLLGNILDNDEDIDIARISRELGISSALFRGLLKSDVEFSSLSYKSLRSLALLLSMPLGLLYRELGLLEQDDFFEDKRDLEVIINELYEQMRHDDEFSAIAPTYQDWIKTPVATRVALVACYEKACGKLSRSSLIMALSDKDKEETR
;
A
#
# COMPACT_ATOMS: atom_id res chain seq x y z
N MET A 1 -4.66 -12.04 -28.07
CA MET A 1 -4.82 -11.28 -26.81
C MET A 1 -3.91 -11.96 -25.81
N GLU A 2 -2.71 -11.42 -25.62
CA GLU A 2 -1.76 -11.96 -24.65
C GLU A 2 -2.25 -11.59 -23.26
N ASN A 3 -2.53 -12.60 -22.44
CA ASN A 3 -2.77 -12.43 -21.00
C ASN A 3 -1.46 -11.95 -20.38
N SER A 4 -1.28 -10.63 -20.26
CA SER A 4 -0.25 -10.04 -19.43
C SER A 4 -0.55 -10.43 -17.99
N ILE A 5 0.11 -11.49 -17.51
CA ILE A 5 0.09 -11.90 -16.10
C ILE A 5 0.53 -10.66 -15.30
N GLN A 6 -0.38 -10.08 -14.52
CA GLN A 6 -0.02 -9.00 -13.61
C GLN A 6 0.88 -9.59 -12.52
N LEU A 7 2.18 -9.44 -12.69
CA LEU A 7 3.16 -9.81 -11.69
C LEU A 7 3.06 -8.83 -10.52
N SER A 8 2.95 -9.37 -9.32
CA SER A 8 3.03 -8.63 -8.06
C SER A 8 4.22 -9.13 -7.24
N GLY A 9 4.59 -8.37 -6.22
CA GLY A 9 5.56 -8.87 -5.26
C GLY A 9 7.02 -8.82 -5.77
N PRO A 10 7.92 -9.63 -5.16
CA PRO A 10 9.31 -9.74 -5.57
C PRO A 10 9.51 -10.09 -7.06
N SER A 11 8.59 -10.85 -7.65
CA SER A 11 8.64 -11.24 -9.07
C SER A 11 8.51 -10.04 -10.01
N ARG A 12 7.69 -9.05 -9.65
CA ARG A 12 7.57 -7.79 -10.40
C ARG A 12 8.87 -6.99 -10.33
N ILE A 13 9.48 -6.90 -9.16
CA ILE A 13 10.76 -6.20 -8.97
C ILE A 13 11.86 -6.84 -9.82
N ARG A 14 11.93 -8.18 -9.87
CA ARG A 14 12.86 -8.89 -10.76
C ARG A 14 12.61 -8.59 -12.23
N GLN A 15 11.34 -8.56 -12.65
CA GLN A 15 11.00 -8.22 -14.03
C GLN A 15 11.45 -6.79 -14.38
N LEU A 16 11.22 -5.81 -13.50
CA LEU A 16 11.66 -4.44 -13.72
C LEU A 16 13.18 -4.34 -13.84
N LEU A 17 13.92 -5.06 -13.00
CA LEU A 17 15.38 -5.14 -13.09
C LEU A 17 15.84 -5.81 -14.39
N GLY A 18 15.17 -6.87 -14.83
CA GLY A 18 15.43 -7.52 -16.12
C GLY A 18 15.24 -6.54 -17.28
N ASN A 19 14.12 -5.82 -17.28
CA ASN A 19 13.84 -4.81 -18.30
C ASN A 19 14.89 -3.69 -18.33
N ILE A 20 15.45 -3.27 -17.19
CA ILE A 20 16.52 -2.26 -17.17
C ILE A 20 17.78 -2.81 -17.85
N LEU A 21 18.15 -4.06 -17.56
CA LEU A 21 19.31 -4.71 -18.19
C LEU A 21 19.11 -4.93 -19.69
N ASP A 22 17.89 -5.19 -20.12
CA ASP A 22 17.59 -5.47 -21.53
C ASP A 22 17.47 -4.18 -22.37
N ASN A 23 17.08 -3.05 -21.76
CA ASN A 23 16.83 -1.79 -22.48
C ASN A 23 18.04 -0.83 -22.55
N ASP A 24 19.07 -1.04 -21.74
CA ASP A 24 20.22 -0.13 -21.67
C ASP A 24 21.52 -0.91 -21.91
N GLU A 25 22.04 -0.82 -23.14
CA GLU A 25 23.27 -1.50 -23.58
C GLU A 25 24.49 -1.09 -22.74
N ASP A 26 24.46 0.07 -22.08
CA ASP A 26 25.52 0.61 -21.23
C ASP A 26 25.36 0.25 -19.74
N ILE A 27 24.27 -0.42 -19.35
CA ILE A 27 24.03 -0.88 -17.98
C ILE A 27 24.26 -2.39 -17.91
N ASP A 28 25.40 -2.76 -17.34
CA ASP A 28 25.72 -4.15 -17.02
C ASP A 28 25.47 -4.48 -15.54
N ILE A 29 25.47 -5.78 -15.24
CA ILE A 29 25.33 -6.31 -13.89
C ILE A 29 26.37 -5.71 -12.94
N ALA A 30 27.60 -5.45 -13.41
CA ALA A 30 28.68 -4.95 -12.56
C ALA A 30 28.41 -3.50 -12.11
N ARG A 31 27.89 -2.66 -12.99
CA ARG A 31 27.49 -1.29 -12.70
C ARG A 31 26.34 -1.23 -11.70
N ILE A 32 25.23 -1.94 -11.96
CA ILE A 32 24.07 -1.96 -11.03
C ILE A 32 24.51 -2.47 -9.66
N SER A 33 25.28 -3.55 -9.61
CA SER A 33 25.74 -4.11 -8.34
C SER A 33 26.55 -3.08 -7.54
N ARG A 34 27.38 -2.26 -8.20
CA ARG A 34 28.14 -1.19 -7.56
C ARG A 34 27.24 -0.07 -7.01
N GLU A 35 26.22 0.35 -7.76
CA GLU A 35 25.25 1.36 -7.34
C GLU A 35 24.42 0.89 -6.14
N LEU A 36 24.06 -0.39 -6.12
CA LEU A 36 23.39 -1.05 -5.00
C LEU A 36 24.31 -1.35 -3.81
N GLY A 37 25.63 -1.25 -4.00
CA GLY A 37 26.65 -1.57 -2.99
C GLY A 37 26.72 -3.06 -2.64
N ILE A 38 26.43 -3.94 -3.60
CA ILE A 38 26.43 -5.40 -3.44
C ILE A 38 27.36 -6.07 -4.45
N SER A 39 27.65 -7.36 -4.25
CA SER A 39 28.42 -8.13 -5.24
C SER A 39 27.57 -8.49 -6.46
N SER A 40 28.21 -8.63 -7.63
CA SER A 40 27.55 -9.11 -8.84
C SER A 40 26.95 -10.51 -8.69
N ALA A 41 27.53 -11.34 -7.82
CA ALA A 41 26.98 -12.65 -7.50
C ALA A 41 25.65 -12.52 -6.74
N LEU A 42 25.59 -11.63 -5.75
CA LEU A 42 24.36 -11.38 -5.00
C LEU A 42 23.26 -10.82 -5.92
N PHE A 43 23.59 -9.87 -6.79
CA PHE A 43 22.63 -9.32 -7.74
C PHE A 43 22.08 -10.37 -8.72
N ARG A 44 22.95 -11.25 -9.25
CA ARG A 44 22.51 -12.38 -10.08
C ARG A 44 21.60 -13.34 -9.31
N GLY A 45 21.89 -13.58 -8.02
CA GLY A 45 21.04 -14.37 -7.15
C GLY A 45 19.65 -13.75 -6.96
N LEU A 46 19.56 -12.42 -6.82
CA LEU A 46 18.27 -11.72 -6.74
C LEU A 46 17.44 -11.90 -8.01
N LEU A 47 18.06 -11.73 -9.19
CA LEU A 47 17.38 -11.89 -10.49
C LEU A 47 16.85 -13.31 -10.70
N LYS A 48 17.59 -14.32 -10.25
CA LYS A 48 17.22 -15.74 -10.39
C LYS A 48 16.29 -16.25 -9.31
N SER A 49 15.97 -15.43 -8.30
CA SER A 49 15.23 -15.83 -7.09
C SER A 49 15.99 -16.77 -6.15
N ASP A 50 17.31 -16.93 -6.32
CA ASP A 50 18.17 -17.70 -5.42
C ASP A 50 18.43 -16.95 -4.11
N VAL A 51 18.25 -15.62 -4.12
CA VAL A 51 18.42 -14.72 -2.98
C VAL A 51 17.15 -13.89 -2.81
N GLU A 52 16.73 -13.71 -1.56
CA GLU A 52 15.59 -12.85 -1.21
C GLU A 52 16.02 -11.38 -1.07
N PHE A 53 15.14 -10.46 -1.48
CA PHE A 53 15.41 -9.02 -1.28
C PHE A 53 15.43 -8.60 0.19
N SER A 54 14.85 -9.42 1.09
CA SER A 54 14.89 -9.26 2.55
C SER A 54 16.32 -9.27 3.10
N SER A 55 17.27 -9.90 2.40
CA SER A 55 18.68 -9.96 2.81
C SER A 55 19.46 -8.70 2.49
N LEU A 56 18.87 -7.74 1.79
CA LEU A 56 19.53 -6.50 1.41
C LEU A 56 19.55 -5.50 2.56
N SER A 57 20.67 -4.77 2.67
CA SER A 57 20.76 -3.66 3.62
C SER A 57 19.77 -2.55 3.27
N TYR A 58 19.37 -1.76 4.26
CA TYR A 58 18.57 -0.54 4.04
C TYR A 58 19.15 0.36 2.93
N LYS A 59 20.48 0.54 2.93
CA LYS A 59 21.16 1.36 1.92
C LYS A 59 20.98 0.78 0.51
N SER A 60 21.11 -0.54 0.37
CA SER A 60 20.92 -1.23 -0.90
C SER A 60 19.46 -1.17 -1.37
N LEU A 61 18.50 -1.32 -0.46
CA LEU A 61 17.06 -1.18 -0.77
C LEU A 61 16.71 0.26 -1.18
N ARG A 62 17.32 1.25 -0.54
CA ARG A 62 17.16 2.66 -0.94
C ARG A 62 17.75 2.94 -2.32
N SER A 63 18.94 2.42 -2.62
CA SER A 63 19.52 2.52 -3.97
C SER A 63 18.65 1.80 -5.01
N LEU A 64 18.10 0.64 -4.67
CA LEU A 64 17.20 -0.11 -5.54
C LEU A 64 15.92 0.67 -5.85
N ALA A 65 15.32 1.31 -4.84
CA ALA A 65 14.14 2.17 -5.03
C ALA A 65 14.43 3.33 -5.99
N LEU A 66 15.61 3.96 -5.85
CA LEU A 66 16.06 5.04 -6.75
C LEU A 66 16.26 4.53 -8.18
N LEU A 67 16.93 3.39 -8.36
CA LEU A 67 17.13 2.77 -9.67
C LEU A 67 15.80 2.47 -10.37
N LEU A 68 14.83 1.95 -9.62
CA LEU A 68 13.49 1.64 -10.12
C LEU A 68 12.58 2.88 -10.22
N SER A 69 13.08 4.06 -9.89
CA SER A 69 12.31 5.31 -9.84
C SER A 69 11.00 5.18 -9.04
N MET A 70 11.04 4.46 -7.92
CA MET A 70 9.87 4.19 -7.09
C MET A 70 10.07 4.67 -5.64
N PRO A 71 9.00 5.08 -4.94
CA PRO A 71 9.09 5.40 -3.52
C PRO A 71 9.57 4.20 -2.70
N LEU A 72 10.45 4.43 -1.72
CA LEU A 72 11.01 3.36 -0.89
C LEU A 72 9.94 2.57 -0.11
N GLY A 73 8.91 3.25 0.41
CA GLY A 73 7.77 2.58 1.06
C GLY A 73 7.00 1.67 0.11
N LEU A 74 6.84 2.07 -1.16
CA LEU A 74 6.22 1.22 -2.17
C LEU A 74 7.10 0.00 -2.49
N LEU A 75 8.42 0.18 -2.58
CA LEU A 75 9.34 -0.95 -2.75
C LEU A 75 9.23 -1.93 -1.58
N TYR A 76 9.21 -1.45 -0.34
CA TYR A 76 9.03 -2.32 0.83
C TYR A 76 7.74 -3.13 0.76
N ARG A 77 6.63 -2.50 0.37
CA ARG A 77 5.35 -3.18 0.18
C ARG A 77 5.41 -4.21 -0.95
N GLU A 78 5.97 -3.86 -2.10
CA GLU A 78 6.13 -4.80 -3.22
C GLU A 78 7.09 -5.94 -2.87
N LEU A 79 7.99 -5.78 -1.91
CA LEU A 79 8.86 -6.86 -1.42
C LEU A 79 8.23 -7.67 -0.29
N GLY A 80 7.02 -7.30 0.18
CA GLY A 80 6.39 -7.92 1.35
C GLY A 80 7.12 -7.65 2.67
N LEU A 81 7.95 -6.60 2.71
CA LEU A 81 8.71 -6.20 3.91
C LEU A 81 7.93 -5.26 4.82
N LEU A 82 6.90 -4.61 4.28
CA LEU A 82 5.91 -3.84 5.01
C LEU A 82 4.52 -4.23 4.52
N GLU A 83 3.60 -4.39 5.45
CA GLU A 83 2.19 -4.54 5.17
C GLU A 83 1.53 -3.15 5.12
N GLN A 84 0.34 -3.07 4.56
CA GLN A 84 -0.41 -1.82 4.46
C GLN A 84 -0.67 -1.22 5.85
N ASP A 85 -0.90 -2.08 6.83
CA ASP A 85 -1.14 -1.73 8.24
C ASP A 85 0.07 -1.13 8.94
N ASP A 86 1.28 -1.31 8.41
CA ASP A 86 2.49 -0.67 8.94
C ASP A 86 2.57 0.83 8.63
N PHE A 87 1.74 1.31 7.71
CA PHE A 87 1.69 2.74 7.35
C PHE A 87 0.61 3.53 8.11
N PHE A 88 -0.19 2.86 8.95
CA PHE A 88 -1.22 3.50 9.75
C PHE A 88 -0.82 3.50 11.22
N GLU A 89 -0.88 4.68 11.86
CA GLU A 89 -0.73 4.81 13.32
C GLU A 89 -1.88 4.11 14.06
N ASP A 90 -3.05 4.03 13.41
CA ASP A 90 -4.24 3.40 13.95
C ASP A 90 -4.43 2.02 13.33
N LYS A 91 -3.96 0.99 14.03
CA LYS A 91 -4.10 -0.42 13.65
C LYS A 91 -5.46 -1.02 13.99
N ARG A 92 -6.44 -0.19 14.37
CA ARG A 92 -7.79 -0.67 14.67
C ARG A 92 -8.52 -1.05 13.39
N ASP A 93 -9.34 -2.08 13.49
CA ASP A 93 -10.22 -2.52 12.42
C ASP A 93 -11.04 -1.33 11.90
N LEU A 94 -11.10 -1.18 10.58
CA LEU A 94 -11.91 -0.17 9.90
C LEU A 94 -13.34 -0.12 10.47
N GLU A 95 -13.94 -1.27 10.75
CA GLU A 95 -15.30 -1.35 11.28
C GLU A 95 -15.40 -0.78 12.71
N VAL A 96 -14.34 -0.91 13.52
CA VAL A 96 -14.25 -0.29 14.85
C VAL A 96 -14.16 1.24 14.70
N ILE A 97 -13.30 1.74 13.82
CA ILE A 97 -13.14 3.18 13.59
C ILE A 97 -14.45 3.80 13.09
N ILE A 98 -15.08 3.17 12.10
CA ILE A 98 -16.37 3.60 11.54
C ILE A 98 -17.45 3.66 12.63
N ASN A 99 -17.55 2.64 13.49
CA ASN A 99 -18.58 2.59 14.53
C ASN A 99 -18.33 3.61 15.64
N GLU A 100 -17.08 3.85 16.03
CA GLU A 100 -16.75 4.90 16.99
C GLU A 100 -17.11 6.29 16.47
N LEU A 101 -16.76 6.60 15.22
CA LEU A 101 -17.11 7.88 14.59
C LEU A 101 -18.62 8.05 14.43
N TYR A 102 -19.33 6.96 14.12
CA TYR A 102 -20.78 6.95 14.09
C TYR A 102 -21.40 7.24 15.47
N GLU A 103 -20.88 6.61 16.53
CA GLU A 103 -21.35 6.90 17.89
C GLU A 103 -21.03 8.34 18.30
N GLN A 104 -19.87 8.88 17.91
CA GLN A 104 -19.57 10.31 18.11
C GLN A 104 -20.57 11.20 17.38
N MET A 105 -20.84 10.93 16.09
CA MET A 105 -21.81 11.67 15.28
C MET A 105 -23.22 11.64 15.87
N ARG A 106 -23.63 10.51 16.47
CA ARG A 106 -24.92 10.36 17.14
C ARG A 106 -25.06 11.15 18.43
N HIS A 107 -23.96 11.41 19.11
CA HIS A 107 -23.92 12.16 20.37
C HIS A 107 -23.45 13.61 20.18
N ASP A 108 -23.23 14.03 18.92
CA ASP A 108 -22.88 15.40 18.58
C ASP A 108 -24.15 16.26 18.45
N ASP A 109 -24.18 17.41 19.12
CA ASP A 109 -25.35 18.28 19.17
C ASP A 109 -25.78 18.79 17.78
N GLU A 110 -24.84 18.99 16.85
CA GLU A 110 -25.14 19.48 15.50
C GLU A 110 -25.53 18.35 14.54
N PHE A 111 -24.96 17.16 14.71
CA PHE A 111 -25.10 16.05 13.76
C PHE A 111 -26.08 14.96 14.21
N SER A 112 -26.43 14.88 15.50
CA SER A 112 -27.34 13.86 16.04
C SER A 112 -28.70 13.82 15.35
N ALA A 113 -29.19 14.95 14.87
CA ALA A 113 -30.46 15.06 14.16
C ALA A 113 -30.43 14.47 12.73
N ILE A 114 -29.26 14.37 12.12
CA ILE A 114 -29.06 13.86 10.75
C ILE A 114 -28.31 12.51 10.72
N ALA A 115 -27.81 12.07 11.87
CA ALA A 115 -27.18 10.77 12.02
C ALA A 115 -28.20 9.65 11.72
N PRO A 116 -27.81 8.62 10.94
CA PRO A 116 -28.67 7.46 10.71
C PRO A 116 -29.05 6.78 12.03
N THR A 117 -30.21 6.12 12.05
CA THR A 117 -30.53 5.23 13.18
C THR A 117 -29.62 4.01 13.14
N TYR A 118 -29.41 3.35 14.29
CA TYR A 118 -28.55 2.16 14.33
C TYR A 118 -29.09 1.02 13.47
N GLN A 119 -30.42 0.92 13.33
CA GLN A 119 -31.05 -0.08 12.47
C GLN A 119 -30.78 0.17 10.98
N ASP A 120 -30.72 1.44 10.56
CA ASP A 120 -30.39 1.81 9.19
C ASP A 120 -28.87 1.74 8.95
N TRP A 121 -28.08 2.08 9.96
CA TRP A 121 -26.63 2.03 9.93
C TRP A 121 -26.09 0.63 9.59
N ILE A 122 -26.54 -0.40 10.30
CA ILE A 122 -26.08 -1.78 10.07
C ILE A 122 -26.44 -2.27 8.65
N LYS A 123 -27.58 -1.82 8.11
CA LYS A 123 -28.04 -2.17 6.75
C LYS A 123 -27.33 -1.36 5.66
N THR A 124 -26.62 -0.30 6.04
CA THR A 124 -25.96 0.60 5.10
C THR A 124 -24.66 -0.06 4.59
N PRO A 125 -24.43 -0.09 3.27
CA PRO A 125 -23.18 -0.59 2.70
C PRO A 125 -21.95 0.07 3.31
N VAL A 126 -20.87 -0.68 3.48
CA VAL A 126 -19.67 -0.19 4.18
C VAL A 126 -19.09 1.04 3.49
N ALA A 127 -19.08 1.08 2.15
CA ALA A 127 -18.60 2.24 1.41
C ALA A 127 -19.38 3.53 1.76
N THR A 128 -20.71 3.42 1.86
CA THR A 128 -21.58 4.53 2.27
C THR A 128 -21.35 4.91 3.73
N ARG A 129 -21.17 3.93 4.63
CA ARG A 129 -20.83 4.18 6.04
C ARG A 129 -19.53 4.96 6.17
N VAL A 130 -18.48 4.55 5.45
CA VAL A 130 -17.18 5.26 5.40
C VAL A 130 -17.36 6.68 4.91
N ALA A 131 -18.10 6.89 3.80
CA ALA A 131 -18.32 8.21 3.24
C ALA A 131 -19.01 9.15 4.24
N LEU A 132 -20.02 8.65 4.97
CA LEU A 132 -20.75 9.42 5.98
C LEU A 132 -19.85 9.85 7.14
N VAL A 133 -19.06 8.93 7.73
CA VAL A 133 -18.16 9.29 8.84
C VAL A 133 -17.01 10.19 8.39
N ALA A 134 -16.50 10.02 7.16
CA ALA A 134 -15.50 10.91 6.60
C ALA A 134 -16.03 12.33 6.37
N CYS A 135 -17.30 12.46 5.94
CA CYS A 135 -18.00 13.74 5.83
C CYS A 135 -18.16 14.41 7.20
N TYR A 136 -18.56 13.66 8.22
CA TYR A 136 -18.67 14.13 9.60
C TYR A 136 -17.31 14.60 10.14
N GLU A 137 -16.26 13.79 10.05
CA GLU A 137 -14.92 14.18 10.51
C GLU A 137 -14.39 15.45 9.83
N LYS A 138 -14.65 15.58 8.52
CA LYS A 138 -14.27 16.77 7.76
C LYS A 138 -15.03 18.01 8.24
N ALA A 139 -16.32 17.88 8.54
CA ALA A 139 -17.12 18.98 9.05
C ALA A 139 -16.67 19.43 10.45
N CYS A 140 -16.27 18.48 11.31
CA CYS A 140 -15.75 18.75 12.65
C CYS A 140 -14.26 19.17 12.69
N GLY A 141 -13.56 19.20 11.55
CA GLY A 141 -12.16 19.60 11.46
C GLY A 141 -11.14 18.62 12.08
N LYS A 142 -11.52 17.35 12.28
CA LYS A 142 -10.73 16.34 13.03
C LYS A 142 -9.81 15.44 12.19
N LEU A 143 -9.57 15.76 10.91
CA LEU A 143 -8.95 14.85 9.93
C LEU A 143 -7.59 14.24 10.34
N SER A 144 -7.58 12.94 10.65
CA SER A 144 -6.46 12.03 10.36
C SER A 144 -6.69 11.42 8.97
N ARG A 145 -6.09 12.04 7.95
CA ARG A 145 -6.41 11.86 6.51
C ARG A 145 -6.16 10.47 5.92
N SER A 146 -5.50 9.56 6.62
CA SER A 146 -4.83 8.43 5.96
C SER A 146 -5.68 7.16 5.94
N SER A 147 -6.40 6.85 7.02
CA SER A 147 -6.95 5.50 7.26
C SER A 147 -8.23 5.20 6.45
N LEU A 148 -9.15 6.17 6.29
CA LEU A 148 -10.45 5.92 5.64
C LEU A 148 -10.41 5.88 4.10
N ILE A 149 -9.50 6.64 3.47
CA ILE A 149 -9.41 6.75 2.01
C ILE A 149 -8.80 5.47 1.38
N MET A 150 -7.87 4.80 2.07
CA MET A 150 -7.27 3.56 1.56
C MET A 150 -8.12 2.32 1.83
N ALA A 151 -8.90 2.30 2.93
CA ALA A 151 -9.81 1.20 3.24
C ALA A 151 -10.92 1.00 2.19
N LEU A 152 -11.35 2.09 1.54
CA LEU A 152 -12.27 2.03 0.40
C LEU A 152 -11.64 1.41 -0.85
N SER A 153 -10.33 1.59 -1.05
CA SER A 153 -9.64 1.10 -2.24
C SER A 153 -9.48 -0.41 -2.30
N ASP A 154 -9.65 -1.12 -1.18
CA ASP A 154 -9.51 -2.58 -1.13
C ASP A 154 -10.84 -3.33 -1.12
N LYS A 155 -11.94 -2.73 -0.62
CA LYS A 155 -13.29 -3.33 -0.77
C LYS A 155 -13.75 -3.41 -2.23
N ASP A 156 -13.42 -2.40 -3.04
CA ASP A 156 -13.72 -2.42 -4.48
C ASP A 156 -12.99 -3.57 -5.24
N LYS A 157 -11.87 -4.07 -4.69
CA LYS A 157 -11.11 -5.19 -5.28
C LYS A 157 -11.58 -6.56 -4.83
N GLU A 158 -12.19 -6.67 -3.64
CA GLU A 158 -12.78 -7.93 -3.17
C GLU A 158 -14.16 -8.18 -3.79
N GLU A 159 -14.93 -7.15 -4.12
CA GLU A 159 -16.25 -7.30 -4.77
C GLU A 159 -16.17 -7.59 -6.29
N THR A 160 -14.98 -7.52 -6.88
CA THR A 160 -14.74 -7.82 -8.32
C THR A 160 -14.05 -9.17 -8.58
N ARG A 161 -13.91 -10.03 -7.56
CA ARG A 161 -13.46 -11.44 -7.68
C ARG A 161 -14.62 -12.42 -7.54
#